data_AF-A0A7K1BW46-F1
#
_entry.id   AF-A0A7K1BW46-F1
#
_cell.length_a   1.000
_cell.length_b   1.000
_cell.length_c   1.000
_cell.angle_alpha   90.00
_cell.angle_beta   90.00
_cell.angle_gamma   90.00
#
_symmetry.space_group_name_H-M   'P 1'
#
loop_
_entity.id
_entity.type
_entity.pdbx_description
1 polymer ?
#
loop_
_entity_poly.entity_id
_entity_poly.type
_entity_poly.pdbx_seq_one_letter_code
_entity_poly.pdbx_strand_id
1 'polypeptide(L)'
;QGLAEMGVLPVSAEESMRPENGLHRRWTIHGTSHMLGMDVHDCAHARAEQYLDGVLAAGMILTVEPGLYIHPDDQLFPAEFRGIGVRIEDDVLVTDSGFRNLSAALPSHPDEVEVWMANLLR
;
A
#
# COMPACT_ATOMS: atom_id res chain seq x y z
N GLN A 1 9.95 -8.11 5.32
CA GLN A 1 10.54 -9.38 4.83
C GLN A 1 11.12 -9.17 3.44
N GLY A 2 10.32 -8.79 2.43
CA GLY A 2 10.82 -8.56 1.05
C GLY A 2 12.08 -7.68 0.93
N LEU A 3 12.12 -6.50 1.57
CA LEU A 3 13.33 -5.65 1.55
C LEU A 3 14.58 -6.32 2.15
N ALA A 4 14.40 -7.18 3.16
CA ALA A 4 15.51 -7.93 3.75
C ALA A 4 16.02 -9.02 2.81
N GLU A 5 15.10 -9.72 2.15
CA GLU A 5 15.39 -10.77 1.16
C GLU A 5 16.08 -10.20 -0.07
N MET A 6 15.73 -8.98 -0.47
CA MET A 6 16.42 -8.22 -1.52
C MET A 6 17.82 -7.73 -1.10
N GLY A 7 18.18 -7.85 0.19
CA GLY A 7 19.48 -7.41 0.71
C GLY A 7 19.64 -5.89 0.81
N VAL A 8 18.56 -5.11 0.72
CA VAL A 8 18.63 -3.63 0.74
C VAL A 8 18.62 -3.05 2.16
N LEU A 9 18.20 -3.84 3.16
CA LEU A 9 18.22 -3.40 4.55
C LEU A 9 19.64 -3.52 5.13
N PRO A 10 20.20 -2.45 5.72
CA PRO A 10 21.51 -2.49 6.38
C PRO A 10 21.50 -3.25 7.71
N VAL A 11 20.30 -3.56 8.23
CA VAL A 11 20.05 -4.28 9.49
C VAL A 11 19.03 -5.39 9.24
N SER A 12 18.81 -6.24 10.25
CA SER A 12 17.77 -7.28 10.16
C SER A 12 16.37 -6.69 9.96
N ALA A 13 15.46 -7.47 9.37
CA ALA A 13 14.06 -7.06 9.23
C ALA A 13 13.40 -6.74 10.59
N GLU A 14 13.71 -7.54 11.61
CA GLU A 14 13.20 -7.35 12.97
C GLU A 14 13.69 -6.03 13.58
N GLU A 15 14.99 -5.75 13.45
CA GLU A 15 15.58 -4.50 13.91
C GLU A 15 15.04 -3.28 13.15
N SER A 16 14.83 -3.41 11.83
CA SER A 16 14.23 -2.37 10.99
C SER A 16 12.79 -2.04 11.39
N MET A 17 12.04 -2.96 11.99
CA MET A 17 10.64 -2.76 12.39
C MET A 17 10.50 -2.12 13.77
N ARG A 18 11.59 -2.01 14.54
CA ARG A 18 11.56 -1.33 15.83
C ARG A 18 11.15 0.13 15.64
N PRO A 19 10.30 0.69 16.54
CA PRO A 19 9.78 2.06 16.40
C PRO A 19 10.85 3.13 16.17
N GLU A 20 11.99 2.99 16.83
CA GLU A 20 13.16 3.88 16.75
C GLU A 20 13.90 3.83 15.40
N ASN A 21 13.77 2.75 14.63
CA ASN A 21 14.45 2.56 13.35
C ASN A 21 13.51 2.81 12.17
N GLY A 22 12.44 2.01 12.06
CA GLY A 22 11.39 2.15 11.05
C GLY A 22 11.85 2.37 9.61
N LEU A 23 12.89 1.68 9.13
CA LEU A 23 13.52 1.99 7.84
C LEU A 23 12.57 1.90 6.64
N HIS A 24 11.51 1.08 6.73
CA HIS A 24 10.47 0.97 5.69
C HIS A 24 9.85 2.34 5.33
N ARG A 25 9.76 3.26 6.28
CA ARG A 25 9.21 4.62 6.09
C ARG A 25 9.97 5.45 5.07
N ARG A 26 11.22 5.07 4.76
CA ARG A 26 12.00 5.69 3.68
C ARG A 26 11.36 5.47 2.31
N TRP A 27 10.68 4.34 2.12
CA TRP A 27 10.11 3.93 0.84
C TRP A 27 8.58 3.88 0.84
N THR A 28 7.94 4.01 2.01
CA THR A 28 6.49 4.13 2.18
C THR A 28 6.17 5.55 2.69
N ILE A 29 5.95 6.50 1.78
CA ILE A 29 5.88 7.94 2.11
C ILE A 29 4.48 8.44 2.51
N HIS A 30 3.50 7.55 2.57
CA HIS A 30 2.11 7.86 2.89
C HIS A 30 1.50 6.77 3.79
N GLY A 31 0.31 7.04 4.33
CA GLY A 31 -0.49 6.04 5.05
C GLY A 31 -1.02 4.96 4.11
N THR A 32 -1.36 3.80 4.63
CA THR A 32 -1.79 2.64 3.82
C THR A 32 -3.29 2.61 3.53
N SER A 33 -4.04 3.61 3.98
CA SER A 33 -5.50 3.65 3.88
C SER A 33 -6.06 5.04 4.22
N HIS A 34 -7.20 5.38 3.63
CA HIS A 34 -8.11 6.42 4.08
C HIS A 34 -9.57 5.99 3.92
N MET A 35 -10.51 6.63 4.62
CA MET A 35 -11.94 6.39 4.35
C MET A 35 -12.32 6.94 2.97
N LEU A 36 -13.28 6.29 2.34
CA LEU A 36 -13.76 6.63 1.00
C LEU A 36 -15.29 6.71 1.01
N GLY A 37 -15.83 7.75 0.39
CA GLY A 37 -17.27 7.96 0.36
C GLY A 37 -17.67 9.02 -0.65
N MET A 38 -18.38 10.07 -0.20
CA MET A 38 -18.74 11.18 -1.09
C MET A 38 -17.51 11.98 -1.52
N ASP A 39 -16.50 12.05 -0.65
CA ASP A 39 -15.19 12.60 -0.92
C ASP A 39 -14.16 11.46 -1.07
N VAL A 40 -13.10 11.70 -1.87
CA VAL A 40 -12.03 10.71 -2.05
C VAL A 40 -11.33 10.41 -0.73
N HIS A 41 -10.95 11.45 0.02
CA HIS A 41 -10.48 11.34 1.40
C HIS A 41 -11.64 11.71 2.33
N ASP A 42 -12.61 10.80 2.44
CA ASP A 42 -13.75 11.02 3.31
C ASP A 42 -13.28 11.09 4.77
N CYS A 43 -13.98 11.86 5.59
CA CYS A 43 -13.66 12.03 7.00
C CYS A 43 -12.22 12.53 7.28
N ALA A 44 -11.56 13.19 6.32
CA ALA A 44 -10.19 13.73 6.51
C ALA A 44 -10.06 14.71 7.70
N HIS A 45 -11.17 15.32 8.14
CA HIS A 45 -11.24 16.20 9.30
C HIS A 45 -11.89 15.57 10.54
N ALA A 46 -12.19 14.27 10.50
CA ALA A 46 -12.69 13.54 11.66
C ALA A 46 -11.62 13.45 12.75
N ARG A 47 -12.07 13.22 13.99
CA ARG A 47 -11.15 13.05 15.12
C ARG A 47 -10.41 11.73 14.97
N ALA A 48 -9.17 11.69 15.44
CA ALA A 48 -8.32 10.50 15.32
C ALA A 48 -8.99 9.24 15.90
N GLU A 49 -9.68 9.37 17.04
CA GLU A 49 -10.35 8.25 17.72
C GLU A 49 -11.56 7.69 16.93
N GLN A 50 -12.03 8.43 15.93
CA GLN A 50 -13.12 8.03 15.04
C GLN A 50 -12.62 7.66 13.63
N TYR A 51 -11.33 7.88 13.37
CA TYR A 51 -10.72 7.74 12.05
C TYR A 51 -9.45 6.90 12.13
N LEU A 52 -8.29 7.52 12.38
CA LEU A 52 -6.98 6.86 12.34
C LEU A 52 -6.80 5.79 13.43
N ASP A 53 -7.28 6.09 14.64
CA ASP A 53 -7.22 5.21 15.82
C ASP A 53 -8.55 4.51 16.11
N GLY A 54 -9.54 4.72 15.23
CA GLY A 54 -10.88 4.15 15.36
C GLY A 54 -10.91 2.65 15.08
N VAL A 55 -11.90 1.95 15.64
CA VAL A 55 -12.16 0.56 15.32
C VAL A 55 -13.05 0.50 14.07
N LEU A 56 -12.60 -0.25 13.06
CA LEU A 56 -13.39 -0.49 11.85
C LEU A 56 -14.69 -1.21 12.18
N ALA A 57 -15.80 -0.71 11.63
CA ALA A 57 -17.14 -1.28 11.78
C ALA A 57 -17.75 -1.61 10.42
N ALA A 58 -18.65 -2.60 10.39
CA ALA A 58 -19.36 -2.98 9.18
C ALA A 58 -20.09 -1.77 8.55
N GLY A 59 -20.02 -1.67 7.22
CA GLY A 59 -20.56 -0.53 6.47
C GLY A 59 -19.55 0.57 6.16
N MET A 60 -18.39 0.62 6.83
CA MET A 60 -17.31 1.53 6.47
C MET A 60 -16.68 1.13 5.14
N ILE A 61 -16.29 2.12 4.34
CA ILE A 61 -15.55 1.94 3.09
C ILE A 61 -14.22 2.69 3.21
N LEU A 62 -13.14 2.03 2.83
CA LEU A 62 -11.78 2.56 2.91
C LEU A 62 -10.93 2.01 1.76
N THR A 63 -9.83 2.69 1.47
CA THR A 63 -8.79 2.20 0.57
C THR A 63 -7.83 1.27 1.30
N VAL A 64 -7.20 0.35 0.58
CA VAL A 64 -6.03 -0.43 1.02
C VAL A 64 -4.95 -0.26 -0.04
N GLU A 65 -3.98 0.59 0.25
CA GLU A 65 -3.10 1.17 -0.78
C GLU A 65 -1.60 1.11 -0.45
N PRO A 66 -1.01 -0.06 -0.17
CA PRO A 66 0.43 -0.15 0.05
C PRO A 66 1.22 0.33 -1.18
N GLY A 67 2.22 1.17 -0.96
CA GLY A 67 3.12 1.68 -1.99
C GLY A 67 4.58 1.58 -1.61
N LEU A 68 5.45 1.34 -2.61
CA LEU A 68 6.90 1.32 -2.48
C LEU A 68 7.51 2.25 -3.53
N TYR A 69 8.26 3.25 -3.08
CA TYR A 69 8.85 4.28 -3.93
C TYR A 69 10.36 4.35 -3.70
N ILE A 70 11.13 4.09 -4.75
CA ILE A 70 12.60 4.08 -4.69
C ILE A 70 13.12 5.34 -5.36
N HIS A 71 13.73 6.23 -4.59
CA HIS A 71 14.33 7.45 -5.13
C HIS A 71 15.41 7.11 -6.18
N PRO A 72 15.55 7.88 -7.28
CA PRO A 72 16.59 7.65 -8.30
C PRO A 72 18.03 7.54 -7.76
N ASP A 73 18.31 8.25 -6.66
CA ASP A 73 19.63 8.27 -6.01
C ASP A 73 19.75 7.30 -4.81
N ASP A 74 18.79 6.41 -4.58
CA ASP A 74 18.85 5.50 -3.43
C ASP A 74 19.83 4.35 -3.66
N GLN A 75 21.04 4.49 -3.11
CA GLN A 75 22.13 3.53 -3.27
C GLN A 75 21.95 2.24 -2.46
N LEU A 76 20.92 2.15 -1.60
CA LEU A 76 20.55 0.89 -0.96
C LEU A 76 19.94 -0.11 -1.95
N PHE A 77 19.43 0.37 -3.10
CA PHE A 77 18.90 -0.48 -4.16
C PHE A 77 19.88 -0.64 -5.33
N PRO A 78 19.86 -1.79 -6.03
CA PRO A 78 20.46 -1.95 -7.36
C PRO A 78 19.97 -0.87 -8.34
N ALA A 79 20.83 -0.48 -9.28
CA ALA A 79 20.57 0.66 -10.16
C ALA A 79 19.30 0.50 -11.02
N GLU A 80 18.99 -0.74 -11.41
CA GLU A 80 17.82 -1.11 -12.21
C GLU A 80 16.48 -0.89 -11.51
N PHE A 81 16.45 -0.79 -10.18
CA PHE A 81 15.22 -0.52 -9.42
C PHE A 81 15.04 0.96 -9.04
N ARG A 82 16.07 1.78 -9.22
CA ARG A 82 16.03 3.18 -8.79
C ARG A 82 15.11 3.99 -9.69
N GLY A 83 14.27 4.84 -9.08
CA GLY A 83 13.26 5.61 -9.78
C GLY A 83 11.95 4.86 -10.03
N ILE A 84 11.85 3.59 -9.60
CA ILE A 84 10.59 2.84 -9.66
C ILE A 84 9.71 3.19 -8.47
N GLY A 85 8.44 3.47 -8.76
CA GLY A 85 7.38 3.61 -7.77
C GLY A 85 6.20 2.73 -8.15
N VAL A 86 5.72 1.93 -7.21
CA VAL A 86 4.56 1.04 -7.40
C VAL A 86 3.61 1.23 -6.22
N ARG A 87 2.32 1.35 -6.52
CA ARG A 87 1.22 1.28 -5.55
C ARG A 87 0.12 0.42 -6.13
N ILE A 88 -0.43 -0.46 -5.31
CA ILE A 88 -1.61 -1.26 -5.63
C ILE A 88 -2.66 -0.84 -4.61
N GLU A 89 -3.84 -0.46 -5.08
CA GLU A 89 -4.88 0.16 -4.27
C GLU A 89 -6.22 -0.50 -4.56
N ASP A 90 -6.87 -0.97 -3.50
CA ASP A 90 -8.21 -1.55 -3.55
C ASP A 90 -9.18 -0.76 -2.67
N ASP A 91 -10.42 -0.64 -3.13
CA ASP A 91 -11.54 -0.11 -2.34
C ASP A 91 -12.23 -1.27 -1.62
N VAL A 92 -12.32 -1.22 -0.29
CA VAL A 92 -12.91 -2.30 0.51
C VAL A 92 -14.08 -1.81 1.35
N LEU A 93 -15.17 -2.59 1.34
CA LEU A 93 -16.28 -2.46 2.26
C LEU A 93 -16.06 -3.39 3.46
N VAL A 94 -16.03 -2.84 4.67
CA VAL A 94 -16.00 -3.63 5.91
C VAL A 94 -17.36 -4.31 6.09
N THR A 95 -17.33 -5.58 6.47
CA THR A 95 -18.51 -6.42 6.75
C THR A 95 -18.41 -6.95 8.18
N ASP A 96 -19.49 -7.56 8.69
CA ASP A 96 -19.52 -8.09 10.06
C ASP A 96 -18.45 -9.16 10.34
N SER A 97 -17.92 -9.81 9.29
CA SER A 97 -16.96 -10.92 9.41
C SER A 97 -15.68 -10.74 8.60
N GLY A 98 -15.41 -9.55 8.07
CA GLY A 98 -14.25 -9.31 7.20
C GLY A 98 -14.47 -8.13 6.26
N PHE A 99 -14.18 -8.30 4.97
CA PHE A 99 -14.37 -7.25 3.96
C PHE A 99 -14.84 -7.80 2.61
N ARG A 100 -15.39 -6.92 1.77
CA ARG A 100 -15.63 -7.14 0.35
C ARG A 100 -14.80 -6.16 -0.46
N ASN A 101 -13.93 -6.67 -1.33
CA ASN A 101 -13.19 -5.86 -2.29
C ASN A 101 -14.13 -5.42 -3.43
N LEU A 102 -14.26 -4.11 -3.62
CA LEU A 102 -15.13 -3.47 -4.61
C LEU A 102 -14.43 -3.26 -5.96
N SER A 103 -13.09 -3.25 -5.97
CA SER A 103 -12.22 -3.06 -7.14
C SER A 103 -11.64 -4.37 -7.71
N ALA A 104 -12.01 -5.53 -7.14
CA ALA A 104 -11.50 -6.86 -7.49
C ALA A 104 -11.67 -7.27 -8.98
N ALA A 105 -12.39 -6.51 -9.79
CA ALA A 105 -12.50 -6.75 -11.23
C ALA A 105 -11.23 -6.37 -12.00
N LEU A 106 -10.33 -5.57 -11.41
CA LEU A 106 -9.06 -5.18 -12.01
C LEU A 106 -7.95 -6.18 -11.63
N PRO A 107 -7.14 -6.66 -12.60
CA PRO A 107 -6.02 -7.52 -12.28
C PRO A 107 -4.93 -6.74 -11.53
N SER A 108 -4.41 -7.33 -10.46
CA SER A 108 -3.30 -6.77 -9.67
C SER A 108 -2.07 -7.66 -9.64
N HIS A 109 -2.22 -8.95 -9.94
CA HIS A 109 -1.08 -9.85 -10.11
C HIS A 109 -0.35 -9.52 -11.42
N PRO A 110 1.00 -9.45 -11.43
CA PRO A 110 1.76 -9.06 -12.62
C PRO A 110 1.41 -9.90 -13.86
N ASP A 111 1.34 -11.22 -13.72
CA ASP A 111 0.99 -12.12 -14.84
C ASP A 111 -0.41 -11.81 -15.44
N GLU A 112 -1.39 -11.46 -14.59
CA GLU A 112 -2.73 -11.12 -15.04
C GLU A 112 -2.76 -9.77 -15.75
N VAL A 113 -1.97 -8.80 -15.27
CA VAL A 113 -1.79 -7.49 -15.91
C VAL A 113 -1.15 -7.66 -17.29
N GLU A 114 -0.10 -8.49 -17.40
CA GLU A 114 0.55 -8.75 -18.69
C GLU A 114 -0.41 -9.39 -19.70
N VAL A 115 -1.19 -10.39 -19.28
CA VAL A 115 -2.22 -11.02 -20.13
C VAL A 115 -3.29 -10.01 -20.55
N TRP A 116 -3.77 -9.19 -19.62
CA TRP A 116 -4.78 -8.18 -19.92
C TRP A 116 -4.28 -7.15 -20.94
N MET A 117 -3.07 -6.62 -20.75
CA MET A 117 -2.45 -5.68 -21.68
C MET A 117 -2.19 -6.30 -23.06
N ALA A 118 -1.71 -7.54 -23.12
CA ALA A 118 -1.47 -8.24 -24.38
C ALA A 118 -2.76 -8.45 -25.20
N ASN A 119 -3.92 -8.56 -24.55
CA ASN A 119 -5.21 -8.68 -25.24
C ASN A 119 -5.72 -7.35 -25.79
N LEU A 120 -5.35 -6.20 -25.20
CA LEU A 120 -5.74 -4.86 -25.66
C LEU A 120 -4.90 -4.37 -26.84
N LEU A 121 -3.66 -4.86 -26.97
CA LEU A 121 -2.72 -4.46 -28.03
C LEU A 121 -2.88 -5.26 -29.33
N ARG A 122 -3.87 -6.15 -29.41
CA ARG A 122 -4.23 -6.92 -30.61
C ARG A 122 -5.33 -6.22 -31.38
#